data_AF-A0A1E4TKT3-F1
#
_entry.id   AF-A0A1E4TKT3-F1
#
_cell.length_a   1.000
_cell.length_b   1.000
_cell.length_c   1.000
_cell.angle_alpha   90.00
_cell.angle_beta   90.00
_cell.angle_gamma   90.00
#
_symmetry.space_group_name_H-M   'P 1'
#
loop_
_entity.id
_entity.type
_entity.pdbx_description
1 polymer ?
#
loop_
_entity_poly.entity_id
_entity_poly.type
_entity_poly.pdbx_seq_one_letter_code
_entity_poly.pdbx_strand_id
1 'polypeptide(L)'
;MCRLHLPPWLNITLYILSEIAIIATDLAEVIGTAIALNILFHIPLPAGVAITILDVLLVMFAYRPNGTMKAVRYFEIAVASLVFAVVICFCIELANLPPTSAGEVFLGFVPSKELLQKNGLIQACGILGATVMPHSLFLGSGIVQPRLQEYDISHGYWSRPTDDNDQEEFLKYRPTLQAIRSSLKFTIIELTVSLLTFAMFVNAAILILAGATLYKEADAETADLFAIYNLLSKLVSPAAGTIFAVALLFSGFSAGIVCTIAGQMVCEGFIRWTIQPWLRRLVTRLIAILPCLVIACSLGRDGMAVALTASQVILSVLLPFVSAPLIYFTSRKKLMRVAISNERVIADEMEDEEAMPLTTSYLDYSSNTIVIVIGALLWLFVSVLNIALLVLTFKGLA
;
A
#
# COMPACT_ATOMS: atom_id res chain seq x y z
N MET A 1 -16.73 -7.90 -2.00
CA MET A 1 -16.81 -9.20 -2.73
C MET A 1 -16.67 -10.40 -1.79
N CYS A 2 -15.63 -10.47 -0.96
CA CYS A 2 -15.37 -11.57 -0.01
C CYS A 2 -16.62 -11.95 0.81
N ARG A 3 -17.22 -10.99 1.51
CA ARG A 3 -18.43 -11.20 2.32
C ARG A 3 -19.62 -11.80 1.58
N LEU A 4 -19.80 -11.49 0.29
CA LEU A 4 -20.97 -11.92 -0.48
C LEU A 4 -20.82 -13.34 -1.03
N HIS A 5 -19.59 -13.83 -1.22
CA HIS A 5 -19.32 -15.07 -1.96
C HIS A 5 -18.56 -16.13 -1.14
N LEU A 6 -17.99 -15.76 0.01
CA LEU A 6 -17.27 -16.67 0.89
C LEU A 6 -18.14 -17.07 2.09
N PRO A 7 -17.92 -18.26 2.67
CA PRO A 7 -18.60 -18.67 3.89
C PRO A 7 -18.21 -17.74 5.06
N PRO A 8 -19.08 -17.59 6.07
CA PRO A 8 -18.90 -16.59 7.13
C PRO A 8 -17.61 -16.80 7.94
N TRP A 9 -17.20 -18.05 8.17
CA TRP A 9 -15.95 -18.36 8.87
C TRP A 9 -14.72 -17.82 8.13
N LEU A 10 -14.65 -18.04 6.81
CA LEU A 10 -13.52 -17.58 5.99
C LEU A 10 -13.50 -16.06 5.87
N ASN A 11 -14.69 -15.44 5.78
CA ASN A 11 -14.81 -13.99 5.79
C ASN A 11 -14.26 -13.38 7.09
N ILE A 12 -14.58 -13.97 8.25
CA ILE A 12 -14.06 -13.51 9.54
C ILE A 12 -12.54 -13.74 9.65
N THR A 13 -12.04 -14.89 9.19
CA THR A 13 -10.59 -15.15 9.17
C THR A 13 -9.85 -14.11 8.33
N LEU A 14 -10.34 -13.84 7.11
CA LEU A 14 -9.73 -12.83 6.22
C LEU A 14 -9.81 -11.42 6.80
N TYR A 15 -10.89 -11.09 7.51
CA TYR A 15 -11.01 -9.83 8.24
C TYR A 15 -9.90 -9.70 9.29
N ILE A 16 -9.73 -10.70 10.16
CA ILE A 16 -8.71 -10.69 11.22
C ILE A 16 -7.31 -10.56 10.61
N LEU A 17 -7.00 -11.35 9.57
CA LEU A 17 -5.71 -11.27 8.88
C LEU A 17 -5.46 -9.88 8.26
N SER A 18 -6.51 -9.25 7.73
CA SER A 18 -6.40 -7.90 7.14
C SER A 18 -6.17 -6.83 8.21
N GLU A 19 -6.83 -6.92 9.37
CA GLU A 19 -6.57 -6.01 10.50
C GLU A 19 -5.16 -6.19 11.06
N ILE A 20 -4.66 -7.42 11.16
CA ILE A 20 -3.27 -7.67 11.58
C ILE A 20 -2.29 -7.03 10.59
N ALA A 21 -2.54 -7.13 9.27
CA ALA A 21 -1.71 -6.47 8.27
C ALA A 21 -1.73 -4.93 8.39
N ILE A 22 -2.89 -4.35 8.73
CA ILE A 22 -3.01 -2.90 8.97
C ILE A 22 -2.23 -2.51 10.22
N ILE A 23 -2.37 -3.24 11.33
CA ILE A 23 -1.65 -2.97 12.59
C ILE A 23 -0.14 -3.11 12.39
N ALA A 24 0.32 -4.14 11.68
CA ALA A 24 1.75 -4.32 11.38
C ALA A 24 2.30 -3.19 10.50
N THR A 25 1.47 -2.62 9.61
CA THR A 25 1.85 -1.42 8.84
C THR A 25 1.92 -0.18 9.73
N ASP A 26 0.91 0.02 10.59
CA ASP A 26 0.85 1.15 11.53
C ASP A 26 2.05 1.10 12.51
N LEU A 27 2.47 -0.09 12.92
CA LEU A 27 3.67 -0.31 13.72
C LEU A 27 4.93 0.16 12.98
N ALA A 28 5.10 -0.19 11.71
CA ALA A 28 6.22 0.28 10.89
C ALA A 28 6.22 1.80 10.73
N GLU A 29 5.04 2.40 10.58
CA GLU A 29 4.85 3.84 10.49
C GLU A 29 5.28 4.54 11.79
N VAL A 30 4.80 4.06 12.95
CA VAL A 30 5.17 4.59 14.27
C VAL A 30 6.69 4.55 14.46
N ILE A 31 7.33 3.43 14.12
CA ILE A 31 8.79 3.28 14.23
C ILE A 31 9.49 4.28 13.30
N GLY A 32 9.08 4.37 12.04
CA GLY A 32 9.66 5.28 11.06
C GLY A 32 9.54 6.75 11.46
N THR A 33 8.37 7.18 11.92
CA THR A 33 8.13 8.54 12.42
C THR A 33 8.94 8.82 13.69
N ALA A 34 9.03 7.88 14.63
CA ALA A 34 9.83 8.04 15.84
C ALA A 34 11.33 8.19 15.53
N ILE A 35 11.84 7.40 14.58
CA ILE A 35 13.22 7.51 14.09
C ILE A 35 13.45 8.87 13.41
N ALA A 36 12.53 9.30 12.54
CA ALA A 36 12.62 10.61 11.87
C ALA A 36 12.66 11.77 12.88
N LEU A 37 11.84 11.72 13.93
CA LEU A 37 11.85 12.71 15.01
C LEU A 37 13.16 12.69 15.82
N ASN A 38 13.72 11.50 16.05
CA ASN A 38 15.02 11.37 16.71
C ASN A 38 16.14 12.00 15.87
N ILE A 39 16.14 11.77 14.55
CA ILE A 39 17.15 12.33 13.64
C ILE A 39 17.00 13.86 13.53
N LEU A 40 15.77 14.37 13.38
CA LEU A 40 15.53 15.79 13.08
C LEU A 40 15.61 16.71 14.30
N PHE A 41 15.11 16.25 15.45
CA PHE A 41 14.97 17.07 16.67
C PHE A 41 15.73 16.51 17.86
N HIS A 42 16.49 15.42 17.70
CA HIS A 42 17.18 14.72 18.79
C HIS A 42 16.25 14.28 19.94
N ILE A 43 14.98 14.02 19.63
CA ILE A 43 13.98 13.55 20.60
C ILE A 43 14.21 12.07 20.90
N PRO A 44 14.25 11.63 22.18
CA PRO A 44 14.47 10.22 22.52
C PRO A 44 13.37 9.32 21.94
N LEU A 45 13.72 8.10 21.52
CA LEU A 45 12.80 7.19 20.81
C LEU A 45 11.45 6.96 21.54
N PRO A 46 11.38 6.74 22.87
CA PRO A 46 10.10 6.57 23.55
C PRO A 46 9.20 7.82 23.46
N ALA A 47 9.80 9.02 23.54
CA ALA A 47 9.06 10.27 23.38
C ALA A 47 8.62 10.46 21.92
N GLY A 48 9.46 10.10 20.95
CA GLY A 48 9.11 10.06 19.54
C GLY A 48 7.88 9.19 19.29
N VAL A 49 7.87 7.96 19.82
CA VAL A 49 6.72 7.04 19.77
C VAL A 49 5.47 7.67 20.39
N ALA A 50 5.57 8.31 21.56
CA ALA A 50 4.41 8.96 22.20
C ALA A 50 3.87 10.15 21.38
N ILE A 51 4.76 10.96 20.79
CA ILE A 51 4.39 12.10 19.94
C ILE A 51 3.64 11.62 18.70
N THR A 52 3.90 10.40 18.23
CA THR A 52 3.21 9.87 17.06
C THR A 52 1.69 9.78 17.24
N ILE A 53 1.12 9.84 18.46
CA ILE A 53 -0.33 9.93 18.71
C ILE A 53 -0.93 11.22 18.15
N LEU A 54 -0.14 12.29 18.05
CA LEU A 54 -0.61 13.58 17.51
C LEU A 54 -0.99 13.46 16.02
N ASP A 55 -0.52 12.43 15.32
CA ASP A 55 -0.92 12.17 13.94
C ASP A 55 -2.44 11.89 13.82
N VAL A 56 -3.05 11.29 14.84
CA VAL A 56 -4.48 11.00 14.90
C VAL A 56 -5.27 12.31 14.90
N LEU A 57 -4.75 13.35 15.57
CA LEU A 57 -5.33 14.68 15.56
C LEU A 57 -5.22 15.31 14.16
N LEU A 58 -4.13 15.06 13.45
CA LEU A 58 -3.93 15.53 12.07
C LEU A 58 -4.92 14.83 11.12
N VAL A 59 -5.11 13.52 11.23
CA VAL A 59 -6.14 12.77 10.48
C VAL A 59 -7.53 13.31 10.80
N MET A 60 -7.84 13.60 12.07
CA MET A 60 -9.12 14.19 12.46
C MET A 60 -9.33 15.58 11.85
N PHE A 61 -8.28 16.40 11.76
CA PHE A 61 -8.34 17.73 11.14
C PHE A 61 -8.45 17.65 9.60
N ALA A 62 -7.76 16.70 8.98
CA ALA A 62 -7.77 16.46 7.54
C ALA A 62 -9.11 15.85 7.07
N TYR A 63 -9.71 14.98 7.88
CA TYR A 63 -11.00 14.36 7.60
C TYR A 63 -12.15 15.32 7.92
N ARG A 64 -12.48 16.19 6.96
CA ARG A 64 -13.74 16.94 6.97
C ARG A 64 -14.74 16.29 6.00
N PRO A 65 -15.82 15.64 6.48
CA PRO A 65 -16.75 14.89 5.63
C PRO A 65 -17.41 15.74 4.52
N ASN A 66 -17.51 17.06 4.70
CA ASN A 66 -18.06 18.01 3.73
C ASN A 66 -17.02 19.03 3.19
N GLY A 67 -15.73 18.80 3.41
CA GLY A 67 -14.66 19.73 3.03
C GLY A 67 -14.18 19.54 1.59
N THR A 68 -13.72 20.62 0.96
CA THR A 68 -13.02 20.53 -0.33
C THR A 68 -11.73 19.73 -0.16
N MET A 69 -11.50 18.69 -0.99
CA MET A 69 -10.28 17.84 -1.02
C MET A 69 -8.96 18.60 -1.31
N LYS A 70 -9.00 19.94 -1.33
CA LYS A 70 -7.84 20.81 -1.59
C LYS A 70 -6.73 20.59 -0.57
N ALA A 71 -7.05 20.52 0.73
CA ALA A 71 -6.03 20.36 1.76
C ALA A 71 -5.25 19.03 1.62
N VAL A 72 -5.97 17.93 1.37
CA VAL A 72 -5.37 16.60 1.12
C VAL A 72 -4.52 16.65 -0.16
N ARG A 73 -5.03 17.23 -1.25
CA ARG A 73 -4.27 17.35 -2.50
C ARG A 73 -2.99 18.20 -2.36
N TYR A 74 -3.03 19.31 -1.61
CA TYR A 74 -1.83 20.11 -1.35
C TYR A 74 -0.81 19.34 -0.51
N PHE A 75 -1.28 18.59 0.49
CA PHE A 75 -0.43 17.72 1.29
C PHE A 75 0.22 16.61 0.44
N GLU A 76 -0.55 15.93 -0.41
CA GLU A 76 -0.03 14.92 -1.34
C GLU A 76 1.02 15.49 -2.29
N ILE A 77 0.79 16.69 -2.85
CA ILE A 77 1.78 17.37 -3.70
C ILE A 77 3.06 17.69 -2.93
N ALA A 78 2.96 18.13 -1.67
CA ALA A 78 4.11 18.40 -0.83
C ALA A 78 4.91 17.13 -0.48
N VAL A 79 4.21 16.02 -0.19
CA VAL A 79 4.86 14.71 0.03
C VAL A 79 5.53 14.23 -1.26
N ALA A 80 4.85 14.32 -2.40
CA ALA A 80 5.38 13.90 -3.69
C ALA A 80 6.63 14.69 -4.09
N SER A 81 6.68 16.01 -3.81
CA SER A 81 7.86 16.82 -4.10
C SER A 81 9.05 16.47 -3.20
N LEU A 82 8.80 16.15 -1.92
CA LEU A 82 9.83 15.64 -1.00
C LEU A 82 10.39 14.30 -1.46
N VAL A 83 9.53 13.35 -1.84
CA VAL A 83 9.96 12.05 -2.36
C VAL A 83 10.76 12.23 -3.65
N PHE A 84 10.34 13.13 -4.54
CA PHE A 84 11.09 13.43 -5.76
C PHE A 84 12.47 14.03 -5.46
N ALA A 85 12.59 14.90 -4.44
CA ALA A 85 13.89 15.41 -4.00
C ALA A 85 14.80 14.29 -3.47
N VAL A 86 14.26 13.34 -2.70
CA VAL A 86 15.02 12.16 -2.22
C VAL A 86 15.50 11.29 -3.39
N VAL A 87 14.65 11.09 -4.42
CA VAL A 87 15.04 10.38 -5.65
C VAL A 87 16.23 11.07 -6.32
N ILE A 88 16.22 12.40 -6.43
CA ILE A 88 17.35 13.16 -6.98
C ILE A 88 18.62 12.97 -6.13
N CYS A 89 18.50 12.99 -4.80
CA CYS A 89 19.64 12.73 -3.92
C CYS A 89 20.25 11.34 -4.18
N PHE A 90 19.43 10.29 -4.29
CA PHE A 90 19.92 8.95 -4.62
C PHE A 90 20.54 8.86 -6.03
N CYS A 91 20.00 9.58 -7.02
CA CYS A 91 20.63 9.67 -8.35
C CYS A 91 22.05 10.25 -8.27
N ILE A 92 22.23 11.32 -7.49
CA ILE A 92 23.55 11.95 -7.30
C ILE A 92 24.51 11.01 -6.58
N GLU A 93 24.04 10.29 -5.56
CA GLU A 93 24.88 9.30 -4.85
C GLU A 93 25.33 8.17 -5.76
N LEU A 94 24.41 7.58 -6.53
CA LEU A 94 24.73 6.52 -7.48
C LEU A 94 25.77 6.98 -8.51
N ALA A 95 25.73 8.24 -8.94
CA ALA A 95 26.71 8.81 -9.87
C ALA A 95 28.09 9.04 -9.24
N ASN A 96 28.16 9.24 -7.93
CA ASN A 96 29.39 9.49 -7.17
C ASN A 96 30.00 8.21 -6.57
N LEU A 97 29.36 7.06 -6.72
CA LEU A 97 29.92 5.79 -6.28
C LEU A 97 31.23 5.48 -7.02
N PRO A 98 32.22 4.83 -6.36
CA PRO A 98 33.41 4.33 -7.04
C PRO A 98 33.01 3.44 -8.23
N PRO A 99 33.87 3.27 -9.24
CA PRO A 99 33.51 2.62 -10.50
C PRO A 99 33.27 1.12 -10.31
N THR A 100 32.11 0.76 -9.76
CA THR A 100 31.51 -0.56 -9.87
C THR A 100 31.03 -0.70 -11.31
N SER A 101 31.43 -1.78 -11.97
CA SER A 101 30.97 -2.02 -13.34
C SER A 101 29.44 -2.13 -13.34
N ALA A 102 28.76 -1.37 -14.21
CA ALA A 102 27.30 -1.48 -14.36
C ALA A 102 26.86 -2.94 -14.61
N GLY A 103 27.74 -3.76 -15.22
CA GLY A 103 27.54 -5.19 -15.40
C GLY A 103 27.40 -5.98 -14.08
N GLU A 104 28.12 -5.62 -13.02
CA GLU A 104 28.00 -6.27 -11.70
C GLU A 104 26.65 -5.96 -11.05
N VAL A 105 26.18 -4.71 -11.19
CA VAL A 105 24.85 -4.31 -10.72
C VAL A 105 23.76 -5.08 -11.48
N PHE A 106 23.87 -5.21 -12.81
CA PHE A 106 22.93 -5.99 -13.61
C PHE A 106 22.98 -7.49 -13.30
N LEU A 107 24.16 -8.03 -12.95
CA LEU A 107 24.28 -9.41 -12.46
C LEU A 107 23.52 -9.61 -11.15
N GLY A 108 23.42 -8.58 -10.29
CA GLY A 108 22.63 -8.62 -9.06
C GLY A 108 21.11 -8.80 -9.26
N PHE A 109 20.58 -8.47 -10.44
CA PHE A 109 19.17 -8.74 -10.78
C PHE A 109 18.91 -10.22 -11.12
N VAL A 110 19.98 -11.01 -11.35
CA VAL A 110 19.85 -12.44 -11.61
C VAL A 110 19.67 -13.18 -10.27
N PRO A 111 18.65 -14.04 -10.13
CA PRO A 111 18.43 -14.78 -8.89
C PRO A 111 19.64 -15.64 -8.51
N SER A 112 20.20 -15.41 -7.32
CA SER A 112 21.32 -16.19 -6.78
C SER A 112 20.85 -17.21 -5.73
N LYS A 113 21.67 -18.24 -5.50
CA LYS A 113 21.42 -19.24 -4.44
C LYS A 113 21.51 -18.65 -3.03
N GLU A 114 22.11 -17.47 -2.88
CA GLU A 114 22.26 -16.76 -1.61
C GLU A 114 20.93 -16.23 -1.09
N LEU A 115 19.93 -16.04 -1.96
CA LEU A 115 18.56 -15.69 -1.58
C LEU A 115 17.90 -16.78 -0.71
N LEU A 116 18.36 -18.04 -0.81
CA LEU A 116 17.86 -19.15 0.00
C LEU A 116 18.69 -19.37 1.28
N GLN A 117 19.70 -18.55 1.54
CA GLN A 117 20.41 -18.54 2.81
C GLN A 117 19.62 -17.76 3.87
N LYS A 118 19.87 -18.05 5.15
CA LYS A 118 19.03 -17.66 6.30
C LYS A 118 18.68 -16.17 6.35
N ASN A 119 19.69 -15.30 6.45
CA ASN A 119 19.49 -13.85 6.56
C ASN A 119 18.93 -13.26 5.25
N GLY A 120 19.37 -13.79 4.10
CA GLY A 120 18.87 -13.39 2.78
C GLY A 120 17.38 -13.68 2.59
N LEU A 121 16.89 -14.81 3.10
CA LEU A 121 15.48 -15.18 3.01
C LEU A 121 14.59 -14.25 3.85
N ILE A 122 15.00 -13.91 5.08
CA ILE A 122 14.27 -12.95 5.94
C ILE A 122 14.19 -11.59 5.25
N GLN A 123 15.31 -11.09 4.74
CA GLN A 123 15.35 -9.80 4.04
C GLN A 123 14.53 -9.83 2.75
N ALA A 124 14.61 -10.89 1.94
CA ALA A 124 13.80 -11.03 0.74
C ALA A 124 12.30 -11.07 1.05
N CYS A 125 11.88 -11.81 2.08
CA CYS A 125 10.49 -11.83 2.54
C CYS A 125 10.07 -10.45 3.04
N GLY A 126 10.93 -9.76 3.80
CA GLY A 126 10.69 -8.41 4.31
C GLY A 126 10.51 -7.40 3.17
N ILE A 127 11.38 -7.40 2.17
CA ILE A 127 11.27 -6.56 0.97
C ILE A 127 9.96 -6.85 0.23
N LEU A 128 9.59 -8.13 0.09
CA LEU A 128 8.34 -8.52 -0.57
C LEU A 128 7.12 -8.01 0.20
N GLY A 129 7.08 -8.16 1.52
CA GLY A 129 5.99 -7.67 2.36
C GLY A 129 5.90 -6.14 2.40
N ALA A 130 7.05 -5.45 2.42
CA ALA A 130 7.12 -3.99 2.39
C ALA A 130 6.66 -3.40 1.05
N THR A 131 6.93 -4.09 -0.06
CA THR A 131 6.56 -3.63 -1.41
C THR A 131 5.11 -3.96 -1.75
N VAL A 132 4.63 -5.14 -1.38
CA VAL A 132 3.26 -5.59 -1.67
C VAL A 132 2.46 -5.62 -0.39
N MET A 133 1.93 -4.45 -0.03
CA MET A 133 1.13 -4.27 1.17
C MET A 133 -0.30 -4.82 0.99
N PRO A 134 -0.78 -5.74 1.85
CA PRO A 134 -2.10 -6.35 1.69
C PRO A 134 -3.26 -5.35 1.76
N HIS A 135 -3.17 -4.34 2.63
CA HIS A 135 -4.22 -3.33 2.80
C HIS A 135 -4.35 -2.41 1.58
N SER A 136 -3.26 -2.18 0.84
CA SER A 136 -3.26 -1.39 -0.41
C SER A 136 -4.06 -2.07 -1.53
N LEU A 137 -4.19 -3.40 -1.53
CA LEU A 137 -5.06 -4.11 -2.47
C LEU A 137 -6.54 -3.78 -2.25
N PHE A 138 -6.97 -3.67 -0.99
CA PHE A 138 -8.34 -3.25 -0.65
C PHE A 138 -8.55 -1.77 -0.98
N LEU A 139 -7.60 -0.92 -0.59
CA LEU A 139 -7.64 0.51 -0.86
C LEU A 139 -7.76 0.82 -2.35
N GLY A 140 -6.91 0.19 -3.18
CA GLY A 140 -6.92 0.39 -4.63
C GLY A 140 -8.28 0.05 -5.26
N SER A 141 -8.97 -0.98 -4.73
CA SER A 141 -10.31 -1.35 -5.21
C SER A 141 -11.40 -0.32 -4.83
N GLY A 142 -11.21 0.45 -3.76
CA GLY A 142 -12.14 1.48 -3.32
C GLY A 142 -11.87 2.86 -3.94
N ILE A 143 -10.60 3.26 -4.08
CA ILE A 143 -10.20 4.57 -4.64
C ILE A 143 -10.61 4.72 -6.12
N VAL A 144 -10.74 3.61 -6.86
CA VAL A 144 -11.18 3.65 -8.26
C VAL A 144 -12.67 4.00 -8.39
N GLN A 145 -13.50 3.78 -7.36
CA GLN A 145 -14.95 4.01 -7.44
C GLN A 145 -15.32 5.49 -7.62
N PRO A 146 -14.78 6.45 -6.83
CA PRO A 146 -14.99 7.87 -7.08
C PRO A 146 -14.54 8.33 -8.46
N ARG A 147 -13.44 7.77 -9.01
CA ARG A 147 -12.95 8.13 -10.34
C ARG A 147 -13.91 7.70 -11.45
N LEU A 148 -14.52 6.52 -11.31
CA LEU A 148 -15.57 6.07 -12.22
C LEU A 148 -16.78 7.01 -12.18
N GLN A 149 -17.20 7.39 -10.97
CA GLN A 149 -18.31 8.34 -10.78
C GLN A 149 -18.01 9.70 -11.40
N GLU A 150 -16.82 10.26 -11.16
CA GLU A 150 -16.41 11.55 -11.71
C GLU A 150 -16.40 11.55 -13.24
N TYR A 151 -15.93 10.45 -13.86
CA TYR A 151 -15.99 10.28 -15.32
C TYR A 151 -17.42 10.28 -15.85
N ASP A 152 -18.33 9.54 -15.21
CA ASP A 152 -19.73 9.49 -15.65
C ASP A 152 -20.44 10.83 -15.45
N ILE A 153 -20.12 11.57 -14.38
CA ILE A 153 -20.65 12.91 -14.14
C ILE A 153 -20.13 13.90 -15.19
N SER A 154 -18.83 13.89 -15.50
CA SER A 154 -18.24 14.84 -16.44
C SER A 154 -18.72 14.65 -17.88
N HIS A 155 -19.13 13.43 -18.25
CA HIS A 155 -19.63 13.09 -19.58
C HIS A 155 -21.16 13.06 -19.65
N GLY A 156 -21.87 13.44 -18.58
CA GLY A 156 -23.33 13.50 -18.54
C GLY A 156 -24.04 12.14 -18.49
N TYR A 157 -23.31 11.05 -18.21
CA TYR A 157 -23.90 9.71 -18.04
C TYR A 157 -24.58 9.52 -16.68
N TRP A 158 -24.23 10.34 -15.69
CA TRP A 158 -24.82 10.30 -14.36
C TRP A 158 -24.92 11.70 -13.77
N SER A 159 -26.03 12.03 -13.11
CA SER A 159 -26.20 13.28 -12.38
C SER A 159 -26.18 13.02 -10.88
N ARG A 160 -25.54 13.90 -10.11
CA ARG A 160 -25.53 13.76 -8.65
C ARG A 160 -26.95 14.03 -8.14
N PRO A 161 -27.55 13.10 -7.36
CA PRO A 161 -28.88 13.32 -6.80
C PRO A 161 -28.88 14.56 -5.91
N THR A 162 -29.89 15.41 -6.10
CA THR A 162 -30.05 16.69 -5.39
C THR A 162 -30.99 16.60 -4.19
N ASP A 163 -31.83 15.57 -4.13
CA ASP A 163 -32.81 15.36 -3.04
C ASP A 163 -32.44 14.19 -2.10
N ASP A 164 -32.87 14.29 -0.84
CA ASP A 164 -32.63 13.28 0.20
C ASP A 164 -33.28 11.92 -0.09
N ASN A 165 -34.37 11.89 -0.86
CA ASN A 165 -35.04 10.64 -1.28
C ASN A 165 -34.24 9.86 -2.35
N ASP A 166 -33.36 10.53 -3.10
CA ASP A 166 -32.54 9.92 -4.15
C ASP A 166 -31.21 9.35 -3.59
N GLN A 167 -30.97 9.50 -2.28
CA GLN A 167 -29.78 8.94 -1.61
C GLN A 167 -29.74 7.41 -1.65
N GLU A 168 -30.91 6.73 -1.67
CA GLU A 168 -30.94 5.28 -1.86
C GLU A 168 -30.53 4.87 -3.29
N GLU A 169 -30.82 5.72 -4.29
CA GLU A 169 -30.38 5.52 -5.68
C GLU A 169 -28.89 5.83 -5.84
N PHE A 170 -28.36 6.81 -5.09
CA PHE A 170 -26.93 7.10 -4.98
C PHE A 170 -26.11 5.87 -4.53
N LEU A 171 -26.62 5.10 -3.58
CA LEU A 171 -25.98 3.87 -3.09
C LEU A 171 -25.96 2.73 -4.13
N LYS A 172 -26.73 2.87 -5.22
CA LYS A 172 -26.90 1.86 -6.28
C LYS A 172 -26.26 2.25 -7.61
N TYR A 173 -25.35 3.22 -7.60
CA TYR A 173 -24.59 3.62 -8.78
C TYR A 173 -23.90 2.42 -9.47
N ARG A 174 -24.06 2.33 -10.79
CA ARG A 174 -23.38 1.34 -11.65
C ARG A 174 -22.63 2.08 -12.75
N PRO A 175 -21.30 1.88 -12.87
CA PRO A 175 -20.50 2.64 -13.82
C PRO A 175 -20.77 2.22 -15.26
N THR A 176 -20.66 3.18 -16.19
CA THR A 176 -20.77 2.90 -17.62
C THR A 176 -19.59 2.09 -18.14
N LEU A 177 -19.77 1.41 -19.27
CA LEU A 177 -18.70 0.65 -19.93
C LEU A 177 -17.52 1.55 -20.33
N GLN A 178 -17.80 2.79 -20.72
CA GLN A 178 -16.78 3.76 -21.12
C GLN A 178 -15.94 4.20 -19.92
N ALA A 179 -16.58 4.50 -18.78
CA ALA A 179 -15.90 4.79 -17.52
C ALA A 179 -14.98 3.64 -17.11
N ILE A 180 -15.47 2.40 -17.17
CA ILE A 180 -14.67 1.20 -16.82
C ILE A 180 -13.45 1.08 -17.72
N ARG A 181 -13.61 1.20 -19.05
CA ARG A 181 -12.49 1.09 -20.01
C ARG A 181 -11.45 2.17 -19.81
N SER A 182 -11.88 3.42 -19.64
CA SER A 182 -11.00 4.56 -19.44
C SER A 182 -10.23 4.43 -18.12
N SER A 183 -10.96 4.20 -17.02
CA SER A 183 -10.39 4.09 -15.68
C SER A 183 -9.44 2.90 -15.54
N LEU A 184 -9.77 1.75 -16.16
CA LEU A 184 -8.89 0.58 -16.14
C LEU A 184 -7.57 0.84 -16.89
N LYS A 185 -7.62 1.46 -18.08
CA LYS A 185 -6.40 1.82 -18.81
C LYS A 185 -5.54 2.81 -18.04
N PHE A 186 -6.17 3.87 -17.51
CA PHE A 186 -5.47 4.89 -16.74
C PHE A 186 -4.82 4.30 -15.48
N THR A 187 -5.57 3.50 -14.71
CA THR A 187 -5.07 2.89 -13.47
C THR A 187 -3.92 1.91 -13.75
N ILE A 188 -3.99 1.13 -14.83
CA ILE A 188 -2.88 0.24 -15.23
C ILE A 188 -1.62 1.05 -15.55
N ILE A 189 -1.74 2.13 -16.32
CA ILE A 189 -0.60 2.99 -16.67
C ILE A 189 -0.03 3.65 -15.43
N GLU A 190 -0.88 4.23 -14.58
CA GLU A 190 -0.48 4.90 -13.33
C GLU A 190 0.27 3.93 -12.41
N LEU A 191 -0.28 2.75 -12.15
CA LEU A 191 0.36 1.75 -11.29
C LEU A 191 1.66 1.21 -11.91
N THR A 192 1.69 1.00 -13.22
CA THR A 192 2.89 0.51 -13.91
C THR A 192 4.02 1.54 -13.84
N VAL A 193 3.74 2.80 -14.14
CA VAL A 193 4.73 3.89 -14.07
C VAL A 193 5.17 4.14 -12.63
N SER A 194 4.25 4.14 -11.67
CA SER A 194 4.58 4.37 -10.26
C SER A 194 5.45 3.24 -9.70
N LEU A 195 5.07 1.97 -9.91
CA LEU A 195 5.78 0.83 -9.33
C LEU A 195 7.09 0.50 -10.07
N LEU A 196 7.10 0.48 -11.40
CA LEU A 196 8.30 0.13 -12.17
C LEU A 196 9.31 1.27 -12.25
N THR A 197 8.86 2.52 -12.30
CA THR A 197 9.79 3.65 -12.48
C THR A 197 10.23 4.21 -11.13
N PHE A 198 9.31 4.55 -10.24
CA PHE A 198 9.69 5.22 -8.98
C PHE A 198 10.03 4.23 -7.87
N ALA A 199 9.13 3.30 -7.54
CA ALA A 199 9.33 2.40 -6.41
C ALA A 199 10.52 1.44 -6.63
N MET A 200 10.58 0.80 -7.81
CA MET A 200 11.71 -0.07 -8.15
C MET A 200 13.04 0.68 -8.18
N PHE A 201 13.08 1.89 -8.74
CA PHE A 201 14.30 2.70 -8.77
C PHE A 201 14.78 3.03 -7.36
N VAL A 202 13.91 3.54 -6.49
CA VAL A 202 14.28 3.91 -5.11
C VAL A 202 14.75 2.67 -4.33
N ASN A 203 14.01 1.56 -4.42
CA ASN A 203 14.38 0.32 -3.71
C ASN A 203 15.73 -0.23 -4.21
N ALA A 204 15.97 -0.21 -5.53
CA ALA A 204 17.24 -0.63 -6.11
C ALA A 204 18.37 0.33 -5.72
N ALA A 205 18.14 1.64 -5.75
CA ALA A 205 19.14 2.65 -5.39
C ALA A 205 19.60 2.49 -3.94
N ILE A 206 18.66 2.33 -3.00
CA ILE A 206 18.97 2.10 -1.57
C ILE A 206 19.79 0.81 -1.42
N LEU A 207 19.41 -0.27 -2.09
CA LEU A 207 20.10 -1.55 -2.00
C LEU A 207 21.52 -1.51 -2.60
N ILE A 208 21.68 -0.89 -3.78
CA ILE A 208 22.98 -0.72 -4.45
C ILE A 208 23.90 0.15 -3.60
N LEU A 209 23.37 1.26 -3.07
CA LEU A 209 24.13 2.17 -2.22
C LEU A 209 24.61 1.47 -0.95
N ALA A 210 23.71 0.77 -0.25
CA ALA A 210 24.05 -0.01 0.93
C ALA A 210 25.10 -1.09 0.61
N GLY A 211 24.95 -1.81 -0.50
CA GLY A 211 25.93 -2.80 -0.96
C GLY A 211 27.30 -2.20 -1.32
N ALA A 212 27.33 -1.03 -1.95
CA ALA A 212 28.58 -0.40 -2.38
C ALA A 212 29.36 0.26 -1.22
N THR A 213 28.66 0.76 -0.20
CA THR A 213 29.25 1.57 0.87
C THR A 213 29.40 0.83 2.19
N LEU A 214 28.42 0.00 2.58
CA LEU A 214 28.40 -0.67 3.89
C LEU A 214 28.91 -2.12 3.84
N TYR A 215 28.91 -2.81 2.69
CA TYR A 215 29.21 -4.26 2.62
C TYR A 215 30.56 -4.69 3.23
N LYS A 216 31.53 -3.77 3.35
CA LYS A 216 32.87 -4.06 3.91
C LYS A 216 33.05 -3.59 5.36
N GLU A 217 32.07 -2.90 5.94
CA GLU A 217 32.14 -2.46 7.34
C GLU A 217 31.61 -3.54 8.28
N ALA A 218 32.20 -3.64 9.48
CA ALA A 218 31.81 -4.62 10.49
C ALA A 218 30.39 -4.36 11.07
N ASP A 219 29.81 -3.19 10.81
CA ASP A 219 28.47 -2.76 11.24
C ASP A 219 27.42 -2.90 10.10
N ALA A 220 27.76 -3.64 9.03
CA ALA A 220 26.86 -3.84 7.90
C ALA A 220 25.58 -4.62 8.25
N GLU A 221 25.62 -5.50 9.25
CA GLU A 221 24.49 -6.34 9.64
C GLU A 221 23.37 -5.56 10.35
N THR A 222 23.66 -4.36 10.86
CA THR A 222 22.75 -3.50 11.66
C THR A 222 22.36 -2.22 10.92
N ALA A 223 22.65 -2.14 9.62
CA ALA A 223 22.33 -0.98 8.79
C ALA A 223 20.84 -0.61 8.86
N ASP A 224 20.55 0.51 9.50
CA ASP A 224 19.20 1.00 9.75
C ASP A 224 18.98 2.39 9.13
N LEU A 225 17.80 2.97 9.35
CA LEU A 225 17.44 4.29 8.79
C LEU A 225 18.43 5.41 9.15
N PHE A 226 19.09 5.30 10.31
CA PHE A 226 20.10 6.27 10.73
C PHE A 226 21.38 6.12 9.91
N ALA A 227 21.77 4.91 9.52
CA ALA A 227 22.90 4.68 8.64
C ALA A 227 22.70 5.37 7.29
N ILE A 228 21.49 5.25 6.71
CA ILE A 228 21.12 5.94 5.45
C ILE A 228 21.20 7.46 5.62
N TYR A 229 20.67 8.00 6.71
CA TYR A 229 20.76 9.45 7.00
C TYR A 229 22.21 9.93 7.09
N ASN A 230 23.05 9.21 7.84
CA ASN A 230 24.46 9.57 8.01
C ASN A 230 25.23 9.48 6.68
N LEU A 231 24.92 8.48 5.87
CA LEU A 231 25.48 8.30 4.54
C LEU A 231 25.11 9.50 3.65
N LEU A 232 23.82 9.82 3.53
CA LEU A 232 23.34 10.97 2.75
C LEU A 232 23.96 12.29 3.21
N SER A 233 24.09 12.46 4.54
CA SER A 233 24.67 13.66 5.13
C SER A 233 26.15 13.81 4.82
N LYS A 234 26.88 12.69 4.76
CA LYS A 234 28.34 12.66 4.57
C LYS A 234 28.75 12.68 3.10
N LEU A 235 28.03 11.97 2.22
CA LEU A 235 28.39 11.84 0.81
C LEU A 235 27.83 12.95 -0.09
N VAL A 236 26.64 13.47 0.22
CA VAL A 236 26.01 14.53 -0.58
C VAL A 236 26.12 15.88 0.12
N SER A 237 25.39 16.03 1.22
CA SER A 237 25.41 17.23 2.06
C SER A 237 24.54 17.02 3.30
N PRO A 238 24.76 17.76 4.39
CA PRO A 238 23.86 17.75 5.55
C PRO A 238 22.40 18.06 5.18
N ALA A 239 22.18 18.87 4.15
CA ALA A 239 20.85 19.19 3.65
C ALA A 239 20.14 17.99 3.00
N ALA A 240 20.87 17.09 2.34
CA ALA A 240 20.30 15.88 1.76
C ALA A 240 19.79 14.92 2.86
N GLY A 241 20.57 14.76 3.93
CA GLY A 241 20.15 14.00 5.10
C GLY A 241 18.89 14.56 5.75
N THR A 242 18.80 15.89 5.93
CA THR A 242 17.59 16.50 6.51
C THR A 242 16.38 16.38 5.60
N ILE A 243 16.54 16.51 4.27
CA ILE A 243 15.45 16.27 3.30
C ILE A 243 14.95 14.82 3.42
N PHE A 244 15.84 13.84 3.55
CA PHE A 244 15.46 12.45 3.77
C PHE A 244 14.70 12.25 5.07
N ALA A 245 15.17 12.80 6.19
CA ALA A 245 14.48 12.71 7.48
C ALA A 245 13.09 13.36 7.45
N VAL A 246 12.97 14.51 6.79
CA VAL A 246 11.68 15.21 6.60
C VAL A 246 10.75 14.40 5.69
N ALA A 247 11.26 13.86 4.58
CA ALA A 247 10.48 13.00 3.69
C ALA A 247 9.99 11.74 4.41
N LEU A 248 10.83 11.12 5.24
CA LEU A 248 10.47 9.98 6.07
C LEU A 248 9.34 10.33 7.07
N LEU A 249 9.43 11.49 7.73
CA LEU A 249 8.41 11.98 8.65
C LEU A 249 7.05 12.17 7.96
N PHE A 250 7.04 12.87 6.82
CA PHE A 250 5.83 13.14 6.05
C PHE A 250 5.25 11.89 5.37
N SER A 251 6.10 10.95 4.96
CA SER A 251 5.69 9.64 4.45
C SER A 251 4.92 8.86 5.51
N GLY A 252 5.37 8.88 6.77
CA GLY A 252 4.65 8.28 7.89
C GLY A 252 3.24 8.85 8.04
N PHE A 253 3.09 10.18 8.05
CA PHE A 253 1.77 10.81 8.13
C PHE A 253 0.85 10.45 6.97
N SER A 254 1.38 10.37 5.74
CA SER A 254 0.61 9.97 4.57
C SER A 254 0.14 8.51 4.66
N ALA A 255 1.03 7.60 5.06
CA ALA A 255 0.71 6.19 5.27
C ALA A 255 -0.38 6.00 6.33
N GLY A 256 -0.43 6.86 7.35
CA GLY A 256 -1.46 6.83 8.37
C GLY A 256 -2.87 7.11 7.87
N ILE A 257 -3.01 8.07 6.97
CA ILE A 257 -4.28 8.37 6.29
C ILE A 257 -4.71 7.14 5.46
N VAL A 258 -3.78 6.58 4.69
CA VAL A 258 -4.02 5.39 3.86
C VAL A 258 -4.45 4.19 4.70
N CYS A 259 -3.77 3.90 5.81
CA CYS A 259 -4.13 2.81 6.73
C CYS A 259 -5.52 3.00 7.32
N THR A 260 -5.90 4.23 7.66
CA THR A 260 -7.24 4.54 8.19
C THR A 260 -8.32 4.23 7.15
N ILE A 261 -8.13 4.69 5.91
CA ILE A 261 -9.09 4.47 4.81
C ILE A 261 -9.17 2.98 4.44
N ALA A 262 -8.02 2.33 4.25
CA ALA A 262 -7.95 0.91 3.93
C ALA A 262 -8.63 0.07 5.01
N GLY A 263 -8.37 0.44 6.27
CA GLY A 263 -9.07 -0.10 7.39
C GLY A 263 -10.58 0.03 7.25
N GLN A 264 -11.10 1.24 7.10
CA GLN A 264 -12.56 1.45 7.01
C GLN A 264 -13.19 0.56 5.94
N MET A 265 -12.56 0.44 4.78
CA MET A 265 -12.99 -0.46 3.71
C MET A 265 -13.02 -1.93 4.16
N VAL A 266 -12.04 -2.38 4.95
CA VAL A 266 -12.00 -3.73 5.52
C VAL A 266 -13.14 -3.92 6.53
N CYS A 267 -13.36 -3.02 7.50
CA CYS A 267 -14.44 -3.18 8.48
C CYS A 267 -15.84 -3.14 7.86
N GLU A 268 -16.12 -2.15 7.02
CA GLU A 268 -17.42 -1.99 6.38
C GLU A 268 -17.66 -3.10 5.33
N GLY A 269 -16.59 -3.50 4.63
CA GLY A 269 -16.63 -4.55 3.62
C GLY A 269 -16.83 -5.95 4.19
N PHE A 270 -16.12 -6.31 5.26
CA PHE A 270 -16.18 -7.65 5.86
C PHE A 270 -17.29 -7.80 6.90
N ILE A 271 -17.51 -6.82 7.77
CA ILE A 271 -18.42 -6.94 8.94
C ILE A 271 -19.62 -5.97 8.89
N ARG A 272 -19.64 -4.98 7.98
CA ARG A 272 -20.64 -3.87 7.97
C ARG A 272 -20.57 -3.00 9.24
N TRP A 273 -19.41 -2.92 9.87
CA TRP A 273 -19.25 -2.10 11.06
C TRP A 273 -18.81 -0.69 10.68
N THR A 274 -19.70 0.28 10.83
CA THR A 274 -19.45 1.71 10.55
C THR A 274 -18.98 2.41 11.82
N ILE A 275 -17.66 2.43 12.03
CA ILE A 275 -17.00 3.21 13.10
C ILE A 275 -16.49 4.52 12.49
N GLN A 276 -16.56 5.62 13.25
CA GLN A 276 -15.95 6.88 12.85
C GLN A 276 -14.44 6.71 12.60
N PRO A 277 -13.88 7.25 11.49
CA PRO A 277 -12.49 7.00 11.10
C PRO A 277 -11.46 7.36 12.18
N TRP A 278 -11.67 8.48 12.88
CA TRP A 278 -10.75 8.95 13.93
C TRP A 278 -10.70 8.00 15.13
N LEU A 279 -11.85 7.47 15.56
CA LEU A 279 -11.94 6.57 16.71
C LEU A 279 -11.24 5.25 16.38
N ARG A 280 -11.47 4.76 15.17
CA ARG A 280 -10.77 3.58 14.68
C ARG A 280 -9.26 3.81 14.65
N ARG A 281 -8.79 4.91 14.04
CA ARG A 281 -7.37 5.22 13.96
C ARG A 281 -6.76 5.31 15.35
N LEU A 282 -7.44 5.91 16.31
CA LEU A 282 -7.00 5.93 17.71
C LEU A 282 -6.82 4.50 18.27
N VAL A 283 -7.81 3.62 18.06
CA VAL A 283 -7.74 2.22 18.53
C VAL A 283 -6.58 1.46 17.88
N THR A 284 -6.46 1.49 16.55
CA THR A 284 -5.37 0.77 15.85
C THR A 284 -4.00 1.33 16.23
N ARG A 285 -3.91 2.66 16.39
CA ARG A 285 -2.69 3.35 16.79
C ARG A 285 -2.27 3.01 18.21
N LEU A 286 -3.21 2.95 19.16
CA LEU A 286 -2.91 2.54 20.54
C LEU A 286 -2.41 1.09 20.60
N ILE A 287 -2.99 0.19 19.80
CA ILE A 287 -2.55 -1.21 19.70
C ILE A 287 -1.13 -1.29 19.11
N ALA A 288 -0.80 -0.45 18.12
CA ALA A 288 0.53 -0.41 17.51
C ALA A 288 1.59 0.27 18.38
N ILE A 289 1.24 1.33 19.12
CA ILE A 289 2.16 2.10 19.95
C ILE A 289 2.61 1.32 21.19
N LEU A 290 1.73 0.53 21.80
CA LEU A 290 2.03 -0.21 23.02
C LEU A 290 3.29 -1.10 22.88
N PRO A 291 3.41 -2.00 21.88
CA PRO A 291 4.62 -2.79 21.70
C PRO A 291 5.83 -1.92 21.33
N CYS A 292 5.65 -0.88 20.50
CA CYS A 292 6.75 0.04 20.15
C CYS A 292 7.33 0.75 21.38
N LEU A 293 6.48 1.19 22.29
CA LEU A 293 6.91 1.89 23.50
C LEU A 293 7.68 0.94 24.43
N VAL A 294 7.20 -0.30 24.59
CA VAL A 294 7.90 -1.33 25.36
C VAL A 294 9.29 -1.60 24.77
N ILE A 295 9.36 -1.82 23.46
CA ILE A 295 10.62 -2.10 22.75
C ILE A 295 11.56 -0.90 22.83
N ALA A 296 11.06 0.33 22.63
CA ALA A 296 11.87 1.53 22.71
C ALA A 296 12.45 1.76 24.12
N CYS A 297 11.70 1.43 25.17
CA CYS A 297 12.16 1.55 26.55
C CYS A 297 13.14 0.43 26.98
N SER A 298 12.95 -0.80 26.49
CA SER A 298 13.75 -1.95 26.94
C SER A 298 14.95 -2.26 26.06
N LEU A 299 14.78 -2.20 24.73
CA LEU A 299 15.75 -2.67 23.73
C LEU A 299 16.35 -1.52 22.92
N GLY A 300 15.78 -0.31 23.01
CA GLY A 300 16.31 0.87 22.34
C GLY A 300 16.29 0.76 20.81
N ARG A 301 17.35 1.27 20.16
CA ARG A 301 17.44 1.40 18.70
C ARG A 301 17.43 0.05 17.97
N ASP A 302 18.25 -0.89 18.43
CA ASP A 302 18.38 -2.20 17.77
C ASP A 302 17.08 -3.00 17.82
N GLY A 303 16.38 -2.95 18.97
CA GLY A 303 15.05 -3.54 19.10
C GLY A 303 14.03 -2.95 18.14
N MET A 304 14.06 -1.64 17.92
CA MET A 304 13.16 -0.96 16.98
C MET A 304 13.44 -1.36 15.52
N ALA A 305 14.71 -1.50 15.14
CA ALA A 305 15.10 -1.97 13.80
C ALA A 305 14.62 -3.41 13.55
N VAL A 306 14.80 -4.30 14.54
CA VAL A 306 14.31 -5.69 14.46
C VAL A 306 12.78 -5.73 14.38
N ALA A 307 12.09 -4.91 15.18
CA ALA A 307 10.62 -4.82 15.15
C ALA A 307 10.10 -4.31 13.80
N LEU A 308 10.79 -3.35 13.19
CA LEU A 308 10.47 -2.85 11.85
C LEU A 308 10.61 -3.93 10.79
N THR A 309 11.70 -4.70 10.80
CA THR A 309 11.89 -5.81 9.85
C THR A 309 10.86 -6.92 10.07
N ALA A 310 10.59 -7.26 11.34
CA ALA A 310 9.60 -8.27 11.70
C ALA A 310 8.18 -7.90 11.22
N SER A 311 7.80 -6.63 11.28
CA SER A 311 6.50 -6.19 10.79
C SER A 311 6.36 -6.39 9.27
N GLN A 312 7.41 -6.13 8.49
CA GLN A 312 7.39 -6.37 7.04
C GLN A 312 7.30 -7.86 6.70
N VAL A 313 7.98 -8.70 7.49
CA VAL A 313 7.89 -10.15 7.35
C VAL A 313 6.46 -10.64 7.63
N ILE A 314 5.80 -10.12 8.67
CA ILE A 314 4.39 -10.43 8.97
C ILE A 314 3.50 -10.05 7.77
N LEU A 315 3.69 -8.87 7.16
CA LEU A 315 2.96 -8.47 5.96
C LEU A 315 3.13 -9.49 4.82
N SER A 316 4.36 -9.96 4.59
CA SER A 316 4.65 -10.95 3.56
C SER A 316 3.92 -12.27 3.81
N VAL A 317 3.91 -12.75 5.05
CA VAL A 317 3.19 -13.99 5.44
C VAL A 317 1.68 -13.85 5.24
N LEU A 318 1.12 -12.66 5.44
CA LEU A 318 -0.31 -12.40 5.28
C LEU A 318 -0.74 -12.21 3.82
N LEU A 319 0.18 -11.83 2.94
CA LEU A 319 -0.10 -11.49 1.54
C LEU A 319 -0.78 -12.62 0.75
N PRO A 320 -0.36 -13.91 0.82
CA PRO A 320 -1.04 -15.01 0.14
C PRO A 320 -2.53 -15.14 0.50
N PHE A 321 -2.88 -14.89 1.76
CA PHE A 321 -4.27 -15.01 2.23
C PHE A 321 -5.16 -13.91 1.67
N VAL A 322 -4.63 -12.70 1.53
CA VAL A 322 -5.38 -11.56 0.97
C VAL A 322 -5.44 -11.60 -0.56
N SER A 323 -4.37 -12.06 -1.21
CA SER A 323 -4.29 -12.14 -2.68
C SER A 323 -5.03 -13.34 -3.27
N ALA A 324 -5.18 -14.46 -2.56
CA ALA A 324 -5.92 -15.63 -3.06
C ALA A 324 -7.39 -15.33 -3.45
N PRO A 325 -8.21 -14.67 -2.61
CA PRO A 325 -9.56 -14.26 -3.00
C PRO A 325 -9.56 -13.32 -4.22
N LEU A 326 -8.58 -12.43 -4.33
CA LEU A 326 -8.48 -11.50 -5.45
C LEU A 326 -8.31 -12.26 -6.77
N ILE A 327 -7.33 -13.17 -6.85
CA ILE A 327 -7.09 -14.01 -8.04
C ILE A 327 -8.33 -14.85 -8.36
N TYR A 328 -8.97 -15.43 -7.35
CA TYR A 328 -10.17 -16.23 -7.53
C TYR A 328 -11.35 -15.43 -8.10
N PHE A 329 -11.60 -14.21 -7.59
CA PHE A 329 -12.70 -13.38 -8.05
C PHE A 329 -12.45 -12.80 -9.44
N THR A 330 -11.23 -12.39 -9.75
CA THR A 330 -10.87 -11.86 -11.09
C THR A 330 -10.88 -12.94 -12.17
N SER A 331 -10.70 -14.21 -11.79
CA SER A 331 -10.75 -15.35 -12.70
C SER A 331 -12.18 -15.82 -13.03
N ARG A 332 -13.20 -15.39 -12.26
CA ARG A 332 -14.58 -15.87 -12.44
C ARG A 332 -15.39 -14.99 -13.39
N LYS A 333 -15.66 -15.52 -14.59
CA LYS A 333 -16.54 -14.90 -15.62
C LYS A 333 -17.92 -14.47 -15.11
N LYS A 334 -18.51 -15.25 -14.21
CA LYS A 334 -19.83 -14.94 -13.62
C LYS A 334 -19.81 -13.66 -12.76
N LEU A 335 -18.65 -13.32 -12.19
CA LEU A 335 -18.47 -12.16 -11.31
C LEU A 335 -17.94 -10.95 -12.07
N MET A 336 -17.00 -11.15 -13.00
CA MET A 336 -16.40 -10.09 -13.80
C MET A 336 -17.17 -9.83 -15.11
N ARG A 337 -18.49 -9.64 -15.00
CA ARG A 337 -19.34 -9.30 -16.16
C ARG A 337 -19.94 -7.90 -16.00
N VAL A 338 -19.88 -7.13 -17.08
CA VAL A 338 -20.45 -5.78 -17.17
C VAL A 338 -21.67 -5.83 -18.08
N ALA A 339 -22.80 -5.29 -17.62
CA ALA A 339 -24.00 -5.20 -18.44
C ALA A 339 -23.78 -4.12 -19.51
N ILE A 340 -24.01 -4.47 -20.77
CA ILE A 340 -24.11 -3.52 -21.87
C ILE A 340 -25.54 -3.00 -21.83
N SER A 341 -25.72 -1.82 -21.24
CA SER A 341 -26.87 -1.00 -21.53
C SER A 341 -26.69 -0.52 -22.98
N ASN A 342 -27.32 -1.18 -23.95
CA ASN A 342 -27.61 -0.49 -25.21
C ASN A 342 -28.40 0.75 -24.82
N GLU A 343 -27.99 1.89 -25.37
CA GLU A 343 -28.52 3.21 -25.06
C GLU A 343 -30.00 3.15 -24.71
N ARG A 344 -30.37 3.71 -23.55
CA ARG A 344 -31.68 4.35 -23.45
C ARG A 344 -31.67 5.41 -24.54
N VAL A 345 -32.13 5.04 -25.73
CA VAL A 345 -32.73 5.98 -26.66
C VAL A 345 -33.69 6.78 -25.79
N ILE A 346 -33.42 8.08 -25.75
CA ILE A 346 -34.19 9.08 -25.04
C ILE A 346 -35.66 8.76 -25.28
N ALA A 347 -36.32 8.30 -24.22
CA ALA A 347 -37.75 8.03 -24.20
C ALA A 347 -38.49 9.36 -24.13
N ASP A 348 -38.42 10.13 -25.22
CA ASP A 348 -39.25 11.33 -25.43
C ASP A 348 -39.88 11.36 -26.83
N GLU A 349 -39.57 10.42 -27.72
CA GLU A 349 -40.29 10.25 -28.98
C GLU A 349 -40.52 8.76 -29.23
N MET A 350 -41.72 8.27 -28.87
CA MET A 350 -42.46 7.12 -29.43
C MET A 350 -43.40 6.58 -28.34
N GLU A 351 -44.53 7.28 -28.17
CA GLU A 351 -45.75 6.64 -27.72
C GLU A 351 -46.13 5.57 -28.75
N ASP A 352 -46.46 4.38 -28.27
CA ASP A 352 -46.97 3.23 -29.03
C ASP A 352 -45.99 2.52 -29.98
N GLU A 353 -45.19 1.59 -29.43
CA GLU A 353 -45.03 0.24 -30.01
C GLU A 353 -44.33 -0.70 -29.00
N GLU A 354 -44.69 -1.98 -29.07
CA GLU A 354 -44.41 -3.06 -28.11
C GLU A 354 -43.01 -3.03 -27.47
N ALA A 355 -42.98 -3.02 -26.13
CA ALA A 355 -41.74 -3.14 -25.35
C ALA A 355 -41.04 -4.47 -25.64
N MET A 356 -40.06 -4.47 -26.56
CA MET A 356 -39.15 -5.58 -26.76
C MET A 356 -38.43 -5.93 -25.45
N PRO A 357 -38.24 -7.22 -25.11
CA PRO A 357 -37.50 -7.60 -23.92
C PRO A 357 -36.06 -7.09 -24.04
N LEU A 358 -35.63 -6.23 -23.10
CA LEU A 358 -34.25 -5.77 -22.96
C LEU A 358 -33.30 -6.99 -22.89
N THR A 359 -32.74 -7.41 -24.03
CA THR A 359 -31.65 -8.38 -24.05
C THR A 359 -30.43 -7.73 -23.44
N THR A 360 -30.24 -7.93 -22.13
CA THR A 360 -29.08 -7.43 -21.42
C THR A 360 -27.87 -8.25 -21.86
N SER A 361 -27.14 -7.75 -22.85
CA SER A 361 -25.87 -8.37 -23.26
C SER A 361 -24.82 -8.10 -22.18
N TYR A 362 -23.97 -9.09 -21.88
CA TYR A 362 -22.91 -8.96 -20.88
C TYR A 362 -21.54 -9.04 -21.54
N LEU A 363 -20.65 -8.10 -21.20
CA LEU A 363 -19.24 -8.16 -21.58
C LEU A 363 -18.42 -8.77 -20.44
N ASP A 364 -17.58 -9.75 -20.78
CA ASP A 364 -16.66 -10.41 -19.85
C ASP A 364 -15.38 -9.58 -19.69
N TYR A 365 -15.03 -9.25 -18.44
CA TYR A 365 -13.82 -8.57 -18.01
C TYR A 365 -12.96 -9.45 -17.10
N SER A 366 -13.20 -10.77 -17.07
CA SER A 366 -12.33 -11.70 -16.36
C SER A 366 -10.90 -11.61 -16.87
N SER A 367 -9.95 -11.84 -15.95
CA SER A 367 -8.53 -11.80 -16.29
C SER A 367 -8.20 -12.81 -17.38
N ASN A 368 -7.31 -12.43 -18.30
CA ASN A 368 -6.81 -13.34 -19.32
C ASN A 368 -6.11 -14.53 -18.66
N THR A 369 -6.20 -15.72 -19.27
CA THR A 369 -5.59 -16.97 -18.78
C THR A 369 -4.11 -16.79 -18.45
N ILE A 370 -3.37 -16.01 -19.26
CA ILE A 370 -1.95 -15.71 -19.00
C ILE A 370 -1.77 -14.98 -17.66
N VAL A 371 -2.60 -13.97 -17.38
CA VAL A 371 -2.55 -13.19 -16.13
C VAL A 371 -2.92 -14.08 -14.94
N ILE A 372 -3.90 -14.98 -15.11
CA ILE A 372 -4.30 -15.93 -14.07
C ILE A 372 -3.16 -16.90 -13.76
N VAL A 373 -2.52 -17.47 -14.78
CA VAL A 373 -1.40 -18.42 -14.62
C VAL A 373 -0.21 -17.73 -13.95
N ILE A 374 0.18 -16.55 -14.42
CA ILE A 374 1.27 -15.76 -13.80
C ILE A 374 0.92 -15.42 -12.36
N GLY A 375 -0.30 -14.95 -12.09
CA GLY A 375 -0.77 -14.63 -10.74
C GLY A 375 -0.73 -15.84 -9.81
N ALA A 376 -1.15 -17.02 -10.30
CA ALA A 376 -1.10 -18.26 -9.54
C ALA A 376 0.33 -18.74 -9.27
N LEU A 377 1.24 -18.61 -10.24
CA LEU A 377 2.66 -18.94 -10.06
C LEU A 377 3.34 -18.01 -9.05
N LEU A 378 3.08 -16.70 -9.13
CA LEU A 378 3.58 -15.73 -8.15
C LEU A 378 3.02 -16.02 -6.76
N TRP A 379 1.73 -16.28 -6.66
CA TRP A 379 1.09 -16.65 -5.40
C TRP A 379 1.72 -17.91 -4.78
N LEU A 380 1.95 -18.95 -5.59
CA LEU A 380 2.59 -20.18 -5.16
C LEU A 380 4.02 -19.92 -4.70
N PHE A 381 4.79 -19.14 -5.47
CA PHE A 381 6.16 -18.78 -5.14
C PHE A 381 6.26 -18.07 -3.78
N VAL A 382 5.44 -17.02 -3.57
CA VAL A 382 5.40 -16.29 -2.30
C VAL A 382 4.96 -17.20 -1.15
N SER A 383 3.98 -18.07 -1.37
CA SER A 383 3.51 -19.01 -0.35
C SER A 383 4.61 -20.00 0.06
N VAL A 384 5.33 -20.56 -0.90
CA VAL A 384 6.46 -21.48 -0.64
C VAL A 384 7.57 -20.77 0.11
N LEU A 385 7.91 -19.55 -0.30
CA LEU A 385 8.93 -18.71 0.35
C LEU A 385 8.57 -18.43 1.82
N ASN A 386 7.32 -18.05 2.09
CA ASN A 386 6.82 -17.81 3.44
C ASN A 386 6.78 -19.07 4.30
N ILE A 387 6.40 -20.22 3.72
CA ILE A 387 6.43 -21.50 4.44
C ILE A 387 7.87 -21.87 4.81
N ALA A 388 8.81 -21.72 3.86
CA ALA A 388 10.22 -21.99 4.10
C ALA A 388 10.78 -21.09 5.22
N LEU A 389 10.46 -19.80 5.18
CA LEU A 389 10.81 -18.83 6.22
C LEU A 389 10.28 -19.29 7.58
N LEU A 390 8.97 -19.55 7.71
CA LEU A 390 8.36 -19.96 8.98
C LEU A 390 9.01 -21.24 9.53
N VAL A 391 9.24 -22.24 8.68
CA VAL A 391 9.88 -23.49 9.08
C VAL A 391 11.30 -23.26 9.58
N LEU A 392 12.07 -22.37 8.93
CA LEU A 392 13.43 -22.04 9.34
C LEU A 392 13.45 -21.27 10.66
N THR A 393 12.53 -20.32 10.83
CA THR A 393 12.36 -19.57 12.10
C THR A 393 11.97 -20.49 13.24
N PHE A 394 10.99 -21.39 13.04
CA PHE A 394 10.58 -22.35 14.06
C PHE A 394 11.67 -23.33 14.47
N LYS A 395 12.62 -23.63 13.56
CA LYS A 395 13.78 -24.48 13.87
C LYS A 395 14.91 -23.74 14.59
N GLY A 396 14.74 -22.45 14.93
CA GLY A 396 15.78 -21.61 15.52
C GLY A 396 16.98 -21.40 14.59
N LEU A 397 16.77 -21.58 13.29
CA LEU A 397 17.80 -21.49 12.26
C LEU A 397 17.75 -20.15 11.52
N ALA A 398 16.79 -19.28 11.80
CA ALA A 398 16.58 -17.99 11.14
C ALA A 398 16.73 -16.83 12.13
#